data_AF-A0A2E8IZ70-F1
#
_entry.id   AF-A0A2E8IZ70-F1
#
_cell.length_a   1.000
_cell.length_b   1.000
_cell.length_c   1.000
_cell.angle_alpha   90.00
_cell.angle_beta   90.00
_cell.angle_gamma   90.00
#
_symmetry.space_group_name_H-M   'P 1'
#
loop_
_entity.id
_entity.type
_entity.pdbx_description
1 polymer ?
#
loop_
_entity_poly.entity_id
_entity_poly.type
_entity_poly.pdbx_seq_one_letter_code
_entity_poly.pdbx_strand_id
1 'polypeptide(L)' 'MPVRIDWDRQPVSIHSEDKNELEELILFLKYKHSIKKRSIVMDDRESGGYLFFIYQPCDPRWIMEF' A
#
# COMPACT_ATOMS: atom_id res chain seq x y z
N MET A 1 0.69 6.77 11.77
CA MET A 1 0.28 5.55 11.04
C MET A 1 1.54 4.82 10.60
N PRO A 2 1.93 3.75 11.30
CA PRO A 2 3.15 3.02 10.95
C PRO A 2 2.85 1.98 9.86
N VAL A 3 2.82 2.41 8.61
CA VAL A 3 2.89 1.47 7.47
C VAL A 3 4.35 1.12 7.20
N ARG A 4 4.64 -0.16 6.94
CA ARG A 4 5.96 -0.62 6.45
C ARG A 4 5.90 -0.73 4.93
N ILE A 5 6.92 -0.22 4.24
CA ILE A 5 6.96 -0.22 2.78
C ILE A 5 8.26 -0.88 2.31
N ASP A 6 8.13 -1.89 1.45
CA ASP A 6 9.26 -2.57 0.83
C ASP A 6 9.48 -2.02 -0.59
N TRP A 7 10.36 -1.03 -0.70
CA TRP A 7 10.69 -0.34 -1.96
C TRP A 7 11.63 -1.13 -2.88
N ASP A 8 12.39 -2.07 -2.33
CA ASP A 8 13.39 -2.86 -3.07
C ASP A 8 12.78 -4.00 -3.89
N ARG A 9 11.44 -4.15 -3.87
CA ARG A 9 10.70 -5.17 -4.59
C ARG A 9 9.80 -4.53 -5.64
N GLN A 10 9.73 -5.14 -6.83
CA GLN A 10 8.72 -4.81 -7.84
C GLN A 10 7.77 -6.02 -7.97
N PRO A 11 6.47 -5.87 -7.68
CA PRO A 11 5.77 -4.66 -7.23
C PRO A 11 6.15 -4.21 -5.80
N VAL A 12 6.01 -2.91 -5.52
CA VAL A 12 6.20 -2.34 -4.17
C VAL A 12 5.10 -2.91 -3.27
N SER A 13 5.45 -3.40 -2.08
CA SER A 13 4.48 -3.86 -1.08
C SER A 13 4.39 -2.90 0.09
N ILE A 14 3.17 -2.70 0.56
CA ILE A 14 2.85 -1.85 1.72
C ILE A 14 2.11 -2.70 2.73
N HIS A 15 2.57 -2.68 3.98
CA HIS A 15 2.14 -3.56 5.06
C HIS A 15 1.62 -2.73 6.25
N SER A 16 0.58 -3.24 6.91
CA SER A 16 0.08 -2.74 8.21
C SER A 16 -0.58 -3.88 8.99
N GLU A 17 -0.63 -3.73 10.31
CA GLU A 17 -1.46 -4.56 11.20
C GLU A 17 -2.96 -4.26 11.07
N ASP A 18 -3.33 -3.06 10.59
CA ASP A 18 -4.73 -2.64 10.42
C ASP A 18 -5.12 -2.66 8.93
N LYS A 19 -6.10 -3.52 8.61
CA LYS A 19 -6.66 -3.62 7.26
C LYS A 19 -7.30 -2.32 6.80
N ASN A 20 -8.01 -1.61 7.67
CA ASN A 20 -8.76 -0.40 7.31
C ASN A 20 -7.79 0.73 6.90
N GLU A 21 -6.66 0.84 7.59
CA GLU A 21 -5.58 1.77 7.24
C GLU A 21 -5.07 1.53 5.81
N LEU A 22 -4.89 0.28 5.40
CA LEU A 22 -4.47 -0.03 4.02
C LEU A 22 -5.58 0.23 3.00
N GLU A 23 -6.84 -0.04 3.33
CA GLU A 23 -7.97 0.27 2.44
C GLU A 23 -8.09 1.79 2.23
N GLU A 24 -7.97 2.59 3.29
CA GLU A 24 -7.96 4.06 3.20
C GLU A 24 -6.78 4.58 2.38
N LEU A 25 -5.57 4.04 2.59
CA LEU A 25 -4.39 4.41 1.83
C LEU A 25 -4.55 4.04 0.33
N ILE A 26 -5.06 2.86 0.00
CA ILE A 26 -5.36 2.49 -1.39
C ILE A 26 -6.33 3.48 -2.01
N LEU A 27 -7.39 3.87 -1.29
CA LEU A 27 -8.37 4.85 -1.78
C LEU A 27 -7.71 6.22 -2.01
N PHE A 28 -6.93 6.72 -1.05
CA PHE A 28 -6.18 7.97 -1.19
C PHE A 28 -5.28 7.96 -2.42
N LEU A 29 -4.45 6.92 -2.59
CA LEU A 29 -3.53 6.78 -3.71
C LEU A 29 -4.27 6.68 -5.05
N LYS A 30 -5.42 6.00 -5.07
CA LYS A 30 -6.28 5.91 -6.25
C LYS A 30 -6.89 7.26 -6.62
N TYR A 31 -7.43 8.00 -5.65
CA TYR A 31 -8.13 9.26 -5.92
C TYR A 31 -7.17 10.41 -6.23
N LYS A 32 -6.06 10.51 -5.50
CA LYS A 32 -5.11 11.63 -5.63
C LYS A 32 -4.03 11.39 -6.69
N HIS A 33 -3.57 10.14 -6.82
CA HIS A 33 -2.40 9.80 -7.66
C HIS A 33 -2.73 8.81 -8.79
N SER A 34 -4.01 8.48 -9.00
CA SER A 34 -4.46 7.59 -10.08
C SER A 34 -3.78 6.21 -10.08
N ILE A 35 -3.44 5.68 -8.90
CA ILE A 35 -3.03 4.27 -8.76
C ILE A 35 -4.20 3.37 -9.20
N LYS A 36 -3.93 2.40 -10.08
CA LYS A 36 -4.98 1.55 -10.67
C LYS A 36 -5.64 0.63 -9.64
N LYS A 37 -6.95 0.40 -9.81
CA LYS A 37 -7.84 -0.48 -9.02
C LYS A 37 -7.41 -1.95 -8.83
N ARG A 38 -6.26 -2.38 -9.37
CA ARG A 38 -5.80 -3.77 -9.23
C ARG A 38 -5.12 -4.03 -7.88
N SER A 39 -4.78 -2.99 -7.12
CA SER A 39 -4.31 -3.11 -5.74
C SER A 39 -5.48 -3.47 -4.83
N ILE A 40 -5.34 -4.56 -4.08
CA ILE A 40 -6.34 -5.10 -3.16
C ILE A 40 -5.60 -5.45 -1.86
N VAL A 41 -6.19 -5.13 -0.70
CA VAL A 41 -5.65 -5.52 0.60
C VAL A 41 -5.90 -7.02 0.83
N MET A 42 -4.86 -7.73 1.25
CA MET A 42 -4.89 -9.17 1.55
C MET A 42 -4.09 -9.48 2.82
N ASP A 43 -4.28 -10.66 3.39
CA ASP A 43 -3.50 -11.11 4.55
C ASP A 43 -2.02 -11.28 4.19
N ASP A 44 -1.13 -10.72 5.02
CA ASP A 44 0.31 -10.95 4.91
C ASP A 44 0.67 -12.29 5.58
N ARG A 45 0.97 -13.29 4.76
CA ARG A 45 1.29 -14.64 5.22
C ARG A 45 2.73 -14.81 5.70
N GLU A 46 3.62 -13.84 5.43
CA GLU A 46 5.03 -13.91 5.83
C GLU A 46 5.24 -13.22 7.18
N SER A 47 4.69 -12.01 7.34
CA SER A 47 4.94 -11.17 8.51
C SER A 47 3.76 -11.10 9.49
N GLY A 48 2.58 -11.58 9.08
CA GLY A 48 1.33 -11.29 9.78
C GLY A 48 0.76 -9.91 9.43
N GLY A 49 -0.50 -9.68 9.79
CA GLY A 49 -1.22 -8.47 9.41
C GLY A 49 -1.72 -8.50 7.97
N TYR A 50 -1.63 -7.37 7.28
CA TYR A 50 -2.18 -7.15 5.95
C TYR A 50 -1.18 -6.46 5.04
N LEU A 51 -1.32 -6.68 3.73
CA LEU A 51 -0.55 -5.96 2.72
C LEU A 51 -1.35 -5.69 1.45
N PHE A 52 -0.85 -4.76 0.63
CA PHE A 52 -1.20 -4.69 -0.79
C PHE A 52 0.02 -4.35 -1.63
N PHE A 53 -0.12 -4.57 -2.95
CA PHE A 53 0.94 -4.32 -3.92
C PHE A 53 0.60 -3.14 -4.84
N ILE A 54 1.62 -2.34 -5.17
CA ILE A 54 1.58 -1.32 -6.23
C ILE A 54 2.43 -1.79 -7.41
N TYR A 55 1.76 -2.06 -8.53
CA TYR A 55 2.37 -2.58 -9.76
C TYR A 55 2.87 -1.50 -10.73
N GLN A 56 2.78 -0.24 -10.35
CA GLN A 56 3.16 0.92 -11.17
C GLN A 56 4.16 1.80 -10.41
N PRO A 57 4.84 2.75 -11.08
CA PRO A 57 5.67 3.72 -10.39
C PRO A 57 4.87 4.44 -9.29
N CYS A 58 5.46 4.50 -8.10
CA CYS A 58 4.90 5.13 -6.91
C CYS A 58 5.98 6.03 -6.33
N ASP A 59 5.66 7.31 -6.10
CA ASP A 59 6.54 8.22 -5.39
C ASP A 59 6.33 8.02 -3.88
N PRO A 60 7.38 7.74 -3.08
CA PRO A 60 7.29 7.61 -1.64
C PRO A 60 6.61 8.78 -0.93
N ARG A 61 6.72 9.99 -1.51
CA ARG A 61 6.10 11.20 -0.98
C ARG A 61 4.59 11.12 -0.94
N TRP A 62 3.97 10.37 -1.85
CA TRP A 62 2.52 10.21 -1.87
C TRP A 62 2.02 9.54 -0.60
N ILE A 63 2.75 8.56 -0.07
CA ILE A 63 2.36 7.87 1.16
C ILE A 63 2.64 8.74 2.40
N MET A 64 3.66 9.61 2.33
CA MET A 64 3.93 10.59 3.40
C MET A 64 2.89 11.72 3.48
N GLU A 65 2.12 11.95 2.41
CA GLU A 65 1.06 12.95 2.36
C GLU A 65 -0.29 12.45 2.90
N PHE A 66 -0.38 11.15 3.19
CA PHE A 66 -1.55 10.51 3.81
C PHE A 66 -1.44 10.58 5.34
#